data_AF-A0A382TDJ7-F1
#
_entry.id   AF-A0A382TDJ7-F1
#
_cell.length_a   1.000
_cell.length_b   1.000
_cell.length_c   1.000
_cell.angle_alpha   90.00
_cell.angle_beta   90.00
_cell.angle_gamma   90.00
#
_symmetry.space_group_name_H-M   'P 1'
#
loop_
_entity.id
_entity.type
_entity.pdbx_description
1 polymer ?
#
loop_
_entity_poly.entity_id
_entity_poly.type
_entity_poly.pdbx_seq_one_letter_code
_entity_poly.pdbx_strand_id
1 'polypeptide(L)'
;MSEYEIWAIWQMQGIQIAVSGLAMMFLVWVGFRLAKNVSEAGGGKIPILITLLFNACVWVGVLANNSFQRFNSQNTASILAEAQSKGLELSSASQGFIAFMGSEVPAFSWTPNIWTACFLLAIISVVVYTLFFNKTD
;
A
#
# COMPACT_ATOMS: atom_id res chain seq x y z
N MET A 1 -19.93 17.71 12.09
CA MET A 1 -18.51 17.69 11.71
C MET A 1 -18.35 18.67 10.57
N SER A 2 -17.48 19.66 10.74
CA SER A 2 -17.14 20.63 9.71
C SER A 2 -16.24 20.00 8.64
N GLU A 3 -16.20 20.62 7.47
CA GLU A 3 -15.29 20.20 6.38
C GLU A 3 -13.82 20.16 6.85
N TYR A 4 -13.40 21.13 7.66
CA TYR A 4 -12.06 21.17 8.23
C TYR A 4 -11.75 19.96 9.11
N GLU A 5 -12.68 19.56 9.98
CA GLU A 5 -12.51 18.39 10.85
C GLU A 5 -12.36 17.11 10.04
N ILE A 6 -13.11 16.97 8.94
CA ILE A 6 -13.02 15.81 8.04
C ILE A 6 -11.62 15.75 7.40
N TRP A 7 -11.12 16.89 6.90
CA TRP A 7 -9.78 16.96 6.32
C TRP A 7 -8.67 16.75 7.36
N ALA A 8 -8.82 17.27 8.58
CA ALA A 8 -7.85 17.07 9.65
C ALA A 8 -7.70 15.58 9.99
N ILE A 9 -8.81 14.84 10.05
CA ILE A 9 -8.80 13.38 10.27
C ILE A 9 -8.11 12.67 9.10
N TRP A 10 -8.45 13.02 7.85
CA TRP A 10 -7.84 12.42 6.67
C TRP A 10 -6.32 12.65 6.62
N GLN A 11 -5.85 13.85 6.97
CA GLN A 11 -4.41 14.15 7.01
C GLN A 11 -3.68 13.35 8.10
N MET A 12 -4.26 13.21 9.30
CA MET A 12 -3.68 12.37 10.36
C MET A 12 -3.56 10.90 9.94
N GLN A 13 -4.60 10.36 9.31
CA GLN A 13 -4.56 9.00 8.74
C GLN A 13 -3.53 8.90 7.61
N GLY A 14 -3.41 9.95 6.79
CA GLY A 14 -2.40 10.04 5.73
C GLY A 14 -0.98 9.94 6.26
N ILE A 15 -0.67 10.62 7.37
CA ILE A 15 0.65 10.53 8.04
C ILE A 15 0.91 9.10 8.51
N GLN A 16 -0.04 8.47 9.18
CA GLN A 16 0.10 7.08 9.63
C GLN A 16 0.43 6.14 8.47
N ILE A 17 -0.30 6.26 7.36
CA ILE A 17 -0.10 5.39 6.19
C ILE A 17 1.20 5.71 5.46
N ALA A 18 1.64 6.97 5.47
CA ALA A 18 2.94 7.35 4.93
C ALA A 18 4.08 6.72 5.74
N VAL A 19 4.02 6.77 7.08
CA VAL A 19 5.01 6.15 7.97
C VAL A 19 5.01 4.64 7.81
N SER A 20 3.84 4.00 7.78
CA SER A 20 3.72 2.56 7.49
C SER A 20 4.26 2.22 6.11
N GLY A 21 3.99 3.04 5.10
CA GLY A 21 4.53 2.87 3.75
C GLY A 21 6.05 2.93 3.70
N LEU A 22 6.67 3.91 4.39
CA LEU A 22 8.13 4.02 4.49
C LEU A 22 8.74 2.81 5.19
N ALA A 23 8.13 2.34 6.28
CA ALA A 23 8.56 1.13 6.96
C ALA A 23 8.49 -0.10 6.04
N MET A 24 7.42 -0.23 5.24
CA MET A 24 7.30 -1.31 4.25
C MET A 24 8.36 -1.20 3.15
N MET A 25 8.69 0.00 2.67
CA MET A 25 9.76 0.18 1.68
C MET A 25 11.13 -0.23 2.23
N PHE A 26 11.40 0.09 3.50
CA PHE A 26 12.60 -0.38 4.17
C PHE A 26 12.62 -1.91 4.26
N LEU A 27 11.50 -2.55 4.61
CA LEU A 27 11.41 -4.01 4.66
C LEU A 27 11.55 -4.67 3.28
N VAL A 28 11.06 -4.05 2.21
CA VAL A 28 11.31 -4.51 0.83
C VAL A 28 12.81 -4.51 0.53
N TRP A 29 13.51 -3.44 0.89
CA TRP A 29 14.96 -3.36 0.74
C TRP A 29 15.71 -4.42 1.57
N VAL A 30 15.29 -4.66 2.81
CA VAL A 30 15.81 -5.76 3.65
C VAL A 30 15.54 -7.11 2.97
N GLY A 31 14.37 -7.30 2.38
CA GLY A 31 14.00 -8.50 1.63
C GLY A 31 14.92 -8.75 0.43
N PHE A 32 15.30 -7.70 -0.31
CA PHE A 32 16.28 -7.79 -1.39
C PHE A 32 17.67 -8.16 -0.88
N ARG A 33 18.12 -7.57 0.23
CA ARG A 33 19.41 -7.91 0.87
C ARG A 33 19.44 -9.37 1.32
N LEU A 34 18.35 -9.84 1.92
CA LEU A 34 18.22 -11.22 2.36
C LEU A 34 18.26 -12.19 1.17
N ALA A 35 17.55 -11.87 0.07
CA ALA A 35 17.59 -12.67 -1.15
C ALA A 35 19.00 -12.75 -1.75
N LYS A 36 19.70 -11.61 -1.82
CA LYS A 36 21.10 -11.56 -2.30
C LYS A 36 22.02 -12.43 -1.44
N ASN A 37 21.98 -12.28 -0.12
CA ASN A 37 22.84 -13.04 0.79
C ASN A 37 22.59 -14.55 0.71
N VAL A 38 21.33 -14.96 0.58
CA VAL A 38 20.98 -16.39 0.43
C VAL A 38 21.48 -16.94 -0.91
N SER A 39 21.43 -16.15 -1.98
CA SER A 39 21.96 -16.55 -3.28
C SER A 39 23.48 -16.72 -3.25
N GLU A 40 24.21 -15.74 -2.69
CA GLU A 40 25.68 -15.75 -2.61
C GLU A 40 26.22 -16.86 -1.70
N ALA A 41 25.50 -17.21 -0.64
CA ALA A 41 25.88 -18.30 0.27
C ALA A 41 25.63 -19.71 -0.31
N GLY A 42 25.20 -19.84 -1.57
CA GLY A 42 24.82 -21.12 -2.16
C GLY A 42 23.61 -21.75 -1.46
N GLY A 43 22.69 -20.92 -0.96
CA GLY A 43 21.65 -21.29 -0.01
C GLY A 43 20.86 -22.52 -0.42
N GLY A 44 20.78 -23.49 0.50
CA GLY A 44 19.92 -24.66 0.34
C GLY A 44 18.43 -24.30 0.29
N LYS A 45 17.59 -25.32 0.06
CA LYS A 45 16.13 -25.15 -0.07
C LYS A 45 15.48 -24.43 1.14
N ILE A 46 16.00 -24.64 2.35
CA ILE A 46 15.47 -24.06 3.59
C ILE A 46 15.69 -22.53 3.65
N PRO A 47 16.93 -22.00 3.50
CA PRO A 47 17.16 -20.56 3.40
C PRO A 47 16.29 -19.84 2.35
N ILE A 48 16.14 -20.44 1.17
CA ILE A 48 15.30 -19.88 0.09
C ILE A 48 13.84 -19.77 0.55
N LEU A 49 13.29 -20.82 1.17
CA LEU A 49 11.92 -20.82 1.69
C LEU A 49 11.70 -19.75 2.76
N ILE A 50 12.63 -19.60 3.69
CA ILE A 50 12.55 -18.57 4.74
C ILE A 50 12.55 -17.16 4.13
N THR A 51 13.43 -16.92 3.15
CA THR A 51 13.49 -15.64 2.45
C THR A 51 12.20 -15.34 1.68
N LEU A 52 11.62 -16.35 1.00
CA LEU A 52 10.35 -16.19 0.30
C LEU A 52 9.20 -15.91 1.27
N LEU A 53 9.14 -16.59 2.41
CA LEU A 53 8.13 -16.34 3.45
C LEU A 53 8.24 -14.92 4.01
N PHE A 54 9.45 -14.46 4.32
CA PHE A 54 9.68 -13.09 4.76
C PHE A 54 9.18 -12.08 3.70
N ASN A 55 9.59 -12.25 2.45
CA ASN A 55 9.19 -11.35 1.37
C ASN A 55 7.67 -11.40 1.12
N ALA A 56 7.03 -12.56 1.21
CA ALA A 56 5.59 -12.69 1.09
C ALA A 56 4.84 -11.87 2.15
N CYS A 57 5.29 -11.91 3.41
CA CYS A 57 4.73 -11.08 4.49
C CYS A 57 4.90 -9.59 4.18
N VAL A 58 6.06 -9.18 3.65
CA VAL A 58 6.30 -7.78 3.25
C VAL A 58 5.39 -7.37 2.11
N TRP A 59 5.18 -8.21 1.09
CA TRP A 59 4.30 -7.90 -0.04
C TRP A 59 2.84 -7.76 0.40
N VAL A 60 2.37 -8.64 1.30
CA VAL A 60 1.05 -8.50 1.92
C VAL A 60 0.96 -7.19 2.72
N GLY A 61 2.01 -6.81 3.44
CA GLY A 61 2.08 -5.52 4.14
C GLY A 61 1.97 -4.31 3.20
N VAL A 62 2.69 -4.33 2.07
CA VAL A 62 2.60 -3.30 1.02
C VAL A 62 1.18 -3.22 0.45
N LEU A 63 0.57 -4.39 0.18
CA LEU A 63 -0.80 -4.46 -0.32
C LEU A 63 -1.81 -3.91 0.69
N ALA A 64 -1.70 -4.32 1.96
CA ALA A 64 -2.55 -3.83 3.03
C ALA A 64 -2.46 -2.31 3.16
N ASN A 65 -1.23 -1.76 3.16
CA ASN A 65 -0.99 -0.32 3.26
C ASN A 65 -1.68 0.44 2.11
N ASN A 66 -1.61 -0.07 0.89
CA ASN A 66 -2.31 0.51 -0.25
C ASN A 66 -3.83 0.43 -0.13
N SER A 67 -4.36 -0.73 0.27
CA SER A 67 -5.78 -0.95 0.49
C SER A 67 -6.35 -0.01 1.56
N PHE A 68 -5.64 0.20 2.67
CA PHE A 68 -6.04 1.15 3.70
C PHE A 68 -6.00 2.60 3.21
N GLN A 69 -5.00 3.00 2.43
CA GLN A 69 -4.94 4.35 1.84
C GLN A 69 -6.15 4.63 0.95
N ARG A 70 -6.48 3.66 0.08
CA ARG A 70 -7.65 3.75 -0.78
C ARG A 70 -8.94 3.79 0.04
N PHE A 71 -9.11 2.85 0.97
CA PHE A 71 -10.30 2.76 1.80
C PHE A 71 -10.55 4.05 2.59
N ASN A 72 -9.51 4.59 3.23
CA ASN A 72 -9.62 5.85 3.98
C ASN A 72 -9.97 7.02 3.07
N SER A 73 -9.37 7.10 1.88
CA SER A 73 -9.69 8.17 0.93
C SER A 73 -11.13 8.08 0.40
N GLN A 74 -11.64 6.87 0.14
CA GLN A 74 -13.04 6.66 -0.27
C GLN A 74 -14.01 6.93 0.90
N ASN A 75 -13.64 6.57 2.12
CA ASN A 75 -14.43 6.86 3.31
C ASN A 75 -14.54 8.37 3.56
N THR A 76 -13.45 9.11 3.44
CA THR A 76 -13.48 10.58 3.49
C THR A 76 -14.40 11.16 2.43
N ALA A 77 -14.36 10.66 1.19
CA ALA A 77 -15.23 11.12 0.13
C ALA A 77 -16.72 10.83 0.42
N SER A 78 -17.03 9.64 0.93
CA SER A 78 -18.39 9.27 1.36
C SER A 78 -18.89 10.17 2.49
N ILE A 79 -18.06 10.47 3.49
CA ILE A 79 -18.42 11.35 4.62
C ILE A 79 -18.67 12.78 4.13
N LEU A 80 -17.84 13.29 3.19
CA LEU A 80 -18.05 14.61 2.59
C LEU A 80 -19.35 14.65 1.79
N ALA A 81 -19.63 13.62 0.98
CA ALA A 81 -20.88 13.52 0.21
C ALA A 81 -22.11 13.48 1.13
N GLU A 82 -22.03 12.74 2.24
CA GLU A 82 -23.08 12.71 3.26
C GLU A 82 -23.26 14.07 3.93
N ALA A 83 -22.17 14.77 4.26
CA ALA A 83 -22.23 16.12 4.82
C ALA A 83 -22.90 17.11 3.84
N GLN A 84 -22.59 17.03 2.55
CA GLN A 84 -23.25 17.82 1.50
C GLN A 84 -24.75 17.54 1.44
N SER A 85 -25.15 16.26 1.50
CA SER A 85 -26.57 15.86 1.50
C SER A 85 -27.34 16.41 2.70
N LYS A 86 -26.64 16.67 3.82
CA LYS A 86 -27.18 17.25 5.05
C LYS A 86 -27.19 18.78 5.05
N GLY A 87 -26.84 19.41 3.92
CA GLY A 87 -26.88 20.87 3.75
C GLY A 87 -25.58 21.60 4.08
N LEU A 88 -24.46 20.88 4.23
CA LEU A 88 -23.15 21.53 4.39
C LEU A 88 -22.64 22.02 3.04
N GLU A 89 -22.35 23.32 2.94
CA GLU A 89 -21.69 23.89 1.75
C GLU A 89 -20.23 23.42 1.71
N LEU A 90 -19.91 22.58 0.73
CA LEU A 90 -18.56 22.08 0.50
C LEU A 90 -17.77 23.00 -0.42
N SER A 91 -16.49 23.17 -0.12
CA SER A 91 -15.55 23.82 -1.03
C SER A 91 -15.45 23.10 -2.39
N SER A 92 -15.05 23.83 -3.43
CA SER A 92 -14.80 23.26 -4.76
C SER A 92 -13.75 22.14 -4.75
N ALA A 93 -12.79 22.20 -3.83
CA ALA A 93 -11.77 21.17 -3.65
C ALA A 93 -12.39 19.86 -3.13
N SER A 94 -13.29 19.94 -2.14
CA SER A 94 -14.01 18.77 -1.62
C SER A 94 -14.97 18.16 -2.65
N GLN A 95 -15.63 18.99 -3.47
CA GLN A 95 -16.45 18.50 -4.58
C GLN A 95 -15.60 17.76 -5.62
N GLY A 96 -14.43 18.30 -5.98
CA GLY A 96 -13.48 17.64 -6.87
C GLY A 96 -12.94 16.32 -6.30
N PHE A 97 -12.68 16.27 -4.99
CA PHE A 97 -12.25 15.06 -4.31
C PHE A 97 -13.32 13.95 -4.34
N ILE A 98 -14.58 14.30 -4.08
CA ILE A 98 -15.71 13.35 -4.20
C ILE A 98 -15.83 12.85 -5.64
N ALA A 99 -15.72 13.73 -6.64
CA ALA A 99 -15.78 13.34 -8.05
C ALA A 99 -14.64 12.39 -8.45
N PHE A 100 -13.45 12.56 -7.86
CA PHE A 100 -12.29 11.70 -8.12
C PHE A 100 -12.37 10.34 -7.41
N MET A 101 -12.78 10.33 -6.13
CA MET A 101 -12.78 9.12 -5.30
C MET A 101 -14.07 8.29 -5.42
N GLY A 102 -15.17 8.93 -5.81
CA GLY A 102 -16.53 8.38 -5.78
C GLY A 102 -17.26 8.67 -4.46
N SER A 103 -18.58 8.62 -4.52
CA SER A 103 -19.49 8.83 -3.38
C SER A 103 -20.15 7.55 -2.86
N GLU A 104 -19.75 6.39 -3.39
CA GLU A 104 -20.28 5.10 -2.97
C GLU A 104 -19.78 4.72 -1.58
N VAL A 105 -20.58 3.94 -0.85
CA VAL A 105 -20.18 3.38 0.45
C VAL A 105 -18.91 2.54 0.23
N PRO A 106 -17.79 2.89 0.88
CA PRO A 106 -16.51 2.24 0.62
C PRO A 106 -16.55 0.78 1.11
N ALA A 107 -16.13 -0.14 0.25
CA ALA A 107 -15.86 -1.52 0.61
C ALA A 107 -14.34 -1.75 0.65
N PHE A 108 -13.83 -2.30 1.74
CA PHE A 108 -12.42 -2.67 1.80
C PHE A 108 -12.12 -3.74 0.73
N SER A 109 -11.06 -3.52 -0.05
CA SER A 109 -10.64 -4.43 -1.10
C SER A 109 -9.14 -4.66 -1.06
N TRP A 110 -8.77 -5.94 -1.14
CA TRP A 110 -7.37 -6.37 -1.33
C TRP A 110 -6.92 -6.25 -2.79
N THR A 111 -7.80 -5.83 -3.71
CA THR A 111 -7.43 -5.67 -5.12
C THR A 111 -6.54 -4.44 -5.25
N PRO A 112 -5.26 -4.60 -5.65
CA PRO A 112 -4.38 -3.47 -5.84
C PRO A 112 -4.86 -2.61 -7.00
N ASN A 113 -4.61 -1.30 -6.93
CA ASN A 113 -4.68 -0.48 -8.13
C ASN A 113 -3.56 -0.87 -9.12
N ILE A 114 -3.66 -0.41 -10.37
CA ILE A 114 -2.70 -0.78 -11.42
C ILE A 114 -1.25 -0.44 -11.05
N TRP A 115 -1.02 0.68 -10.37
CA TRP A 115 0.32 1.12 -9.95
C TRP A 115 0.92 0.21 -8.89
N THR A 116 0.13 -0.13 -7.87
CA THR A 116 0.54 -1.05 -6.81
C THR A 116 0.74 -2.47 -7.35
N ALA A 117 -0.09 -2.92 -8.29
CA ALA A 117 0.09 -4.21 -8.96
C ALA A 117 1.42 -4.25 -9.73
N CYS A 118 1.71 -3.24 -10.54
CA CYS A 118 2.98 -3.13 -11.26
C CYS A 118 4.19 -3.08 -10.31
N PHE A 119 4.10 -2.34 -9.21
CA PHE A 119 5.16 -2.26 -8.22
C PHE A 119 5.39 -3.61 -7.53
N LEU A 120 4.33 -4.30 -7.10
CA LEU A 120 4.43 -5.64 -6.50
C LEU A 120 5.06 -6.63 -7.48
N LEU A 121 4.64 -6.63 -8.74
CA LEU A 121 5.23 -7.47 -9.77
C LEU A 121 6.73 -7.20 -9.95
N ALA A 122 7.13 -5.93 -9.95
CA ALA A 122 8.54 -5.56 -10.06
C ALA A 122 9.37 -6.10 -8.88
N ILE A 123 8.94 -5.87 -7.64
CA ILE A 123 9.71 -6.32 -6.45
C ILE A 123 9.73 -7.84 -6.32
N ILE A 124 8.64 -8.53 -6.67
CA ILE A 124 8.57 -9.99 -6.69
C ILE A 124 9.57 -10.53 -7.73
N SER A 125 9.57 -9.94 -8.93
CA SER A 125 10.47 -10.35 -10.01
C SER A 125 11.93 -10.22 -9.62
N VAL A 126 12.32 -9.15 -8.91
CA VAL A 126 13.69 -8.95 -8.41
C VAL A 126 14.08 -10.06 -7.43
N VAL A 127 13.22 -10.40 -6.47
CA VAL A 127 13.52 -11.45 -5.47
C VAL A 127 13.62 -12.82 -6.14
N VAL A 128 12.68 -13.16 -7.02
CA VAL A 128 12.67 -14.43 -7.73
C VAL A 128 13.90 -14.55 -8.64
N TYR A 129 14.21 -13.50 -9.41
CA TYR A 129 15.41 -13.45 -10.23
C TYR A 129 16.68 -13.69 -9.39
N THR A 130 16.79 -12.98 -8.27
CA THR A 130 17.96 -13.08 -7.39
C THR A 130 18.13 -14.47 -6.78
N LEU A 131 17.04 -15.11 -6.34
CA LEU A 131 17.13 -16.41 -5.67
C LEU A 131 17.36 -17.60 -6.62
N PHE A 132 16.82 -17.54 -7.83
CA PHE A 132 16.76 -18.71 -8.71
C PHE A 132 17.62 -18.62 -9.96
N PHE A 133 17.88 -17.40 -10.46
CA PHE A 133 18.56 -17.17 -11.73
C PHE A 133 19.94 -16.56 -11.58
N ASN A 134 20.18 -15.81 -10.50
CA ASN A 134 21.51 -15.27 -10.19
C ASN A 134 22.40 -16.34 -9.53
N LYS A 135 22.66 -17.44 -10.24
CA LYS A 135 23.70 -18.40 -9.83
C LYS A 135 25.05 -17.82 -10.22
N THR A 136 25.75 -17.28 -9.24
CA THR A 136 27.21 -17.13 -9.31
C THR A 136 27.81 -18.53 -9.32
N ASP A 137 28.24 -18.97 -10.51
CA ASP A 137 29.25 -20.02 -10.66
C ASP A 137 30.58 -19.61 -10.00
#